data_AF-A0A7Y8IQH2-F1
#
_entry.id   AF-A0A7Y8IQH2-F1
#
_cell.length_a   1.000
_cell.length_b   1.000
_cell.length_c   1.000
_cell.angle_alpha   90.00
_cell.angle_beta   90.00
_cell.angle_gamma   90.00
#
_symmetry.space_group_name_H-M   'P 1'
#
loop_
_entity.id
_entity.type
_entity.pdbx_description
1 polymer ?
#
loop_
_entity_poly.entity_id
_entity_poly.type
_entity_poly.pdbx_seq_one_letter_code
_entity_poly.pdbx_strand_id
1 'polypeptide(L)'
;MDGPKALRWIALGSALYDLLLALPLLLFPRLTASLFGLPAPQPLVNAQLNGVFALALAAGYLWAARDPTSRRGYFWAAGVLAKGLGAFLFLFDHVVRSSPPAFLLFTVTDGGLAMATAAALLATGDAPAPRSEAGARN
;
A
#
# COMPACT_ATOMS: atom_id res chain seq x y z
N MET A 1 2.11 -3.66 -20.59
CA MET A 1 3.24 -3.11 -19.80
C MET A 1 4.06 -4.28 -19.29
N ASP A 2 5.38 -4.23 -19.35
CA ASP A 2 6.24 -5.29 -18.80
C ASP A 2 5.95 -5.42 -17.29
N GLY A 3 5.69 -6.64 -16.84
CA GLY A 3 5.30 -6.94 -15.47
C GLY A 3 6.10 -6.25 -14.36
N PRO A 4 7.45 -6.34 -14.40
CA PRO A 4 8.31 -5.64 -13.45
C PRO A 4 8.18 -4.10 -13.50
N LYS A 5 7.90 -3.52 -14.67
CA LYS A 5 7.67 -2.08 -14.81
C LYS A 5 6.34 -1.66 -14.17
N ALA A 6 5.29 -2.48 -14.28
CA ALA A 6 4.00 -2.22 -13.65
C ALA A 6 4.12 -2.18 -12.11
N LEU A 7 4.76 -3.20 -11.51
CA LEU A 7 5.01 -3.23 -10.06
C LEU A 7 5.85 -2.05 -9.58
N ARG A 8 6.85 -1.64 -10.37
CA ARG A 8 7.65 -0.44 -10.06
C ARG A 8 6.81 0.82 -10.01
N TRP A 9 5.95 1.06 -11.00
CA TRP A 9 5.09 2.24 -11.03
C TRP A 9 4.06 2.23 -9.92
N ILE A 10 3.48 1.08 -9.61
CA ILE A 10 2.58 0.91 -8.47
C ILE A 10 3.33 1.23 -7.17
N ALA A 11 4.54 0.72 -6.96
CA ALA A 11 5.34 1.05 -5.78
C ALA A 11 5.62 2.55 -5.66
N LEU A 12 6.02 3.21 -6.75
CA LEU A 12 6.29 4.66 -6.72
C LEU A 12 5.01 5.47 -6.42
N GLY A 13 3.88 5.08 -7.01
CA GLY A 13 2.58 5.68 -6.72
C GLY A 13 2.15 5.50 -5.26
N SER A 14 2.25 4.26 -4.75
CA SER A 14 1.98 3.95 -3.34
C SER A 14 2.89 4.73 -2.40
N ALA A 15 4.19 4.82 -2.71
CA ALA A 15 5.13 5.58 -1.89
C ALA A 15 4.79 7.07 -1.83
N LEU A 16 4.42 7.68 -2.96
CA LEU A 16 4.01 9.07 -3.00
C LEU A 16 2.72 9.28 -2.21
N TYR A 17 1.72 8.43 -2.41
CA TYR A 17 0.47 8.47 -1.65
C TYR A 17 0.72 8.35 -0.14
N ASP A 18 1.51 7.37 0.29
CA ASP A 18 1.80 7.15 1.70
C ASP A 18 2.63 8.32 2.29
N LEU A 19 3.53 8.96 1.53
CA LEU A 19 4.22 10.20 1.96
C LEU A 19 3.27 11.38 2.13
N LEU A 20 2.33 11.55 1.20
CA LEU A 20 1.33 12.62 1.26
C LEU A 20 0.39 12.46 2.46
N LEU A 21 0.19 11.24 2.97
CA LEU A 21 -0.52 11.00 4.23
C LEU A 21 0.38 11.12 5.45
N ALA A 22 1.59 10.59 5.37
CA ALA A 22 2.52 10.53 6.49
C ALA A 22 2.92 11.92 7.00
N LEU A 23 3.37 12.81 6.10
CA LEU A 23 3.93 14.09 6.50
C LEU A 23 2.90 14.99 7.21
N PRO A 24 1.66 15.16 6.71
CA PRO A 24 0.65 15.94 7.41
C PRO A 24 0.24 15.30 8.75
N LEU A 25 0.12 13.97 8.84
CA LEU A 25 -0.22 13.28 10.10
C LEU A 25 0.86 13.44 11.17
N LEU A 26 2.14 13.46 10.77
CA LEU A 26 3.28 13.64 11.68
C LEU A 26 3.39 15.09 12.18
N LEU A 27 3.32 16.04 11.25
CA LEU A 27 3.65 17.44 11.51
C LEU A 27 2.42 18.25 11.94
N PHE A 28 1.25 17.95 11.38
CA PHE A 28 0.03 18.74 11.54
C PHE A 28 -1.23 17.85 11.73
N PRO A 29 -1.27 16.93 12.72
CA PRO A 29 -2.35 15.94 12.85
C PRO A 29 -3.74 16.57 13.01
N ARG A 30 -3.85 17.70 13.73
CA ARG A 30 -5.14 18.41 13.92
C ARG A 30 -5.65 19.06 12.64
N LEU A 31 -4.76 19.73 11.89
CA LEU A 31 -5.10 20.33 10.61
C LEU A 31 -5.47 19.25 9.57
N THR A 32 -4.72 18.15 9.57
CA THR A 32 -5.01 17.01 8.70
C THR A 32 -6.40 16.47 8.98
N ALA A 33 -6.75 16.23 10.25
CA ALA A 33 -8.09 15.78 10.62
C ALA A 33 -9.18 16.77 10.15
N SER A 34 -8.97 18.08 10.34
CA SER A 34 -9.96 19.08 9.91
C SER A 34 -10.16 19.14 8.40
N LEU A 35 -9.09 18.94 7.61
CA LEU A 35 -9.18 18.89 6.15
C LEU A 35 -10.05 17.73 5.66
N PHE A 36 -10.11 16.63 6.41
CA PHE A 36 -10.97 15.48 6.14
C PHE A 36 -12.32 15.56 6.86
N GLY A 37 -12.64 16.67 7.54
CA GLY A 37 -13.87 16.80 8.33
C GLY A 37 -13.94 15.82 9.51
N LEU A 38 -12.78 15.35 9.99
CA LEU A 38 -12.68 14.42 11.10
C LEU A 38 -12.54 15.16 12.43
N PRO A 39 -13.03 14.56 13.54
CA PRO A 39 -12.73 15.05 14.88
C PRO A 39 -11.22 15.14 15.13
N ALA A 40 -10.79 16.09 15.96
CA ALA A 40 -9.40 16.21 16.32
C ALA A 40 -8.91 14.90 16.98
N PRO A 41 -7.74 14.37 16.58
CA PRO A 41 -7.24 13.10 17.09
C PRO A 41 -6.91 13.23 18.57
N GLN A 42 -7.41 12.30 19.38
CA GLN A 42 -7.16 12.24 20.82
C GLN A 42 -6.88 10.79 21.24
N PRO A 43 -5.68 10.50 21.79
CA PRO A 43 -4.53 11.39 21.90
C PRO A 43 -3.88 11.70 20.53
N LEU A 44 -3.15 12.83 20.45
CA LEU A 44 -2.46 13.24 19.22
C LEU A 44 -1.47 12.19 18.70
N VAL A 45 -0.85 11.44 19.61
CA VAL A 45 0.14 10.41 19.29
C VAL A 45 -0.46 9.31 18.39
N ASN A 46 -1.77 9.04 18.44
CA ASN A 46 -2.40 8.04 17.56
C ASN A 46 -2.32 8.45 16.08
N ALA A 47 -2.57 9.74 15.79
CA ALA A 47 -2.43 10.25 14.43
C ALA A 47 -0.96 10.27 13.98
N GLN A 48 -0.04 10.63 14.87
CA GLN A 48 1.39 10.62 14.57
C GLN A 48 1.91 9.20 14.33
N LEU A 49 1.46 8.21 15.10
CA LEU A 49 1.82 6.80 14.88
C LEU A 49 1.31 6.30 13.53
N ASN A 50 0.09 6.68 13.12
CA ASN A 50 -0.37 6.42 11.76
C ASN A 50 0.52 7.09 10.70
N GLY A 51 0.99 8.31 10.98
CA GLY A 51 1.96 9.01 10.14
C GLY A 51 3.32 8.28 10.06
N VAL A 52 3.84 7.75 11.17
CA VAL A 52 5.06 6.93 11.20
C VAL A 52 4.86 5.65 10.39
N PHE A 53 3.71 4.99 10.56
CA PHE A 53 3.37 3.78 9.81
C PHE A 53 3.32 4.04 8.30
N ALA A 54 2.63 5.10 7.87
CA ALA A 54 2.57 5.50 6.48
C ALA A 54 3.97 5.87 5.94
N LEU A 55 4.80 6.57 6.72
CA LEU A 55 6.18 6.89 6.33
C LEU A 55 7.02 5.61 6.13
N ALA A 56 6.88 4.62 7.02
CA ALA A 56 7.57 3.34 6.92
C ALA A 56 7.12 2.55 5.68
N LEU A 57 5.82 2.56 5.37
CA LEU A 57 5.31 1.98 4.12
C LEU A 57 5.88 2.68 2.90
N ALA A 58 5.89 4.01 2.87
CA ALA A 58 6.48 4.76 1.77
C ALA A 58 7.96 4.40 1.54
N ALA A 59 8.76 4.36 2.61
CA ALA A 59 10.15 3.96 2.54
C ALA A 59 10.31 2.52 2.02
N GLY A 60 9.46 1.60 2.49
CA GLY A 60 9.45 0.22 2.03
C GLY A 60 9.05 0.07 0.56
N TYR A 61 8.10 0.86 0.06
CA TYR A 61 7.77 0.91 -1.37
C TYR A 61 8.89 1.49 -2.22
N LEU A 62 9.54 2.58 -1.79
CA LEU A 62 10.72 3.11 -2.48
C LEU A 62 11.86 2.09 -2.52
N TRP A 63 12.04 1.32 -1.45
CA TRP A 63 12.94 0.17 -1.45
C TRP A 63 12.47 -0.88 -2.45
N ALA A 64 11.24 -1.38 -2.37
CA ALA A 64 10.71 -2.41 -3.25
C ALA A 64 10.76 -2.03 -4.75
N ALA A 65 10.54 -0.76 -5.08
CA ALA A 65 10.60 -0.23 -6.45
C ALA A 65 11.97 -0.40 -7.15
N ARG A 66 13.06 -0.51 -6.38
CA ARG A 66 14.41 -0.70 -6.94
C ARG A 66 14.62 -2.09 -7.53
N ASP A 67 13.93 -3.09 -6.99
CA ASP A 67 13.98 -4.47 -7.49
C ASP A 67 12.63 -5.16 -7.23
N PRO A 68 11.60 -4.88 -8.06
CA PRO A 68 10.25 -5.37 -7.82
C PRO A 68 10.13 -6.89 -7.91
N THR A 69 10.99 -7.54 -8.69
CA THR A 69 10.96 -8.99 -8.92
C THR A 69 11.47 -9.74 -7.69
N SER A 70 12.62 -9.35 -7.14
CA SER A 70 13.15 -10.02 -5.94
C SER A 70 12.38 -9.67 -4.67
N ARG A 71 11.63 -8.55 -4.68
CA ARG A 71 10.91 -8.01 -3.50
C ARG A 71 9.40 -8.24 -3.55
N ARG A 72 8.92 -9.18 -4.37
CA ARG A 72 7.48 -9.54 -4.51
C ARG A 72 6.78 -9.79 -3.18
N GLY A 73 7.46 -10.40 -2.21
CA GLY A 73 6.91 -10.63 -0.87
C GLY A 73 6.45 -9.33 -0.19
N TYR A 74 7.16 -8.23 -0.39
CA TYR A 74 6.77 -6.93 0.15
C TYR A 74 5.47 -6.41 -0.49
N PHE A 75 5.29 -6.60 -1.80
CA PHE A 75 4.05 -6.21 -2.48
C PHE A 75 2.84 -7.03 -2.01
N TRP A 76 3.01 -8.32 -1.72
CA TRP A 76 1.96 -9.11 -1.10
C TRP A 76 1.63 -8.61 0.31
N ALA A 77 2.64 -8.41 1.16
CA ALA A 77 2.43 -8.02 2.54
C ALA A 77 1.90 -6.58 2.68
N ALA A 78 2.58 -5.59 2.10
CA ALA A 78 2.24 -4.19 2.23
C ALA A 78 1.16 -3.75 1.22
N GLY A 79 1.27 -4.19 -0.03
CA GLY A 79 0.38 -3.78 -1.12
C GLY A 79 -0.95 -4.47 -1.10
N VAL A 80 -0.98 -5.79 -0.92
CA VAL A 80 -2.24 -6.54 -0.93
C VAL A 80 -2.81 -6.65 0.48
N LEU A 81 -2.08 -7.23 1.42
CA LEU A 81 -2.62 -7.54 2.75
C LEU A 81 -2.86 -6.28 3.58
N ALA A 82 -1.84 -5.44 3.79
CA ALA A 82 -1.99 -4.28 4.67
C ALA A 82 -2.99 -3.26 4.13
N LYS A 83 -2.87 -2.85 2.85
CA LYS A 83 -3.84 -1.93 2.24
C LYS A 83 -5.23 -2.54 2.05
N GLY A 84 -5.32 -3.81 1.67
CA GLY A 84 -6.61 -4.50 1.53
C GLY A 84 -7.35 -4.62 2.86
N LEU A 85 -6.65 -5.01 3.94
CA LEU A 85 -7.23 -5.08 5.28
C LEU A 85 -7.59 -3.68 5.79
N GLY A 86 -6.73 -2.68 5.57
CA GLY A 86 -7.03 -1.28 5.89
C GLY A 86 -8.32 -0.78 5.21
N ALA A 87 -8.42 -0.98 3.90
CA ALA A 87 -9.61 -0.60 3.12
C ALA A 87 -10.88 -1.30 3.62
N PHE A 88 -10.79 -2.59 3.93
CA PHE A 88 -11.88 -3.35 4.52
C PHE A 88 -12.30 -2.78 5.88
N LEU A 89 -11.35 -2.48 6.76
CA LEU A 89 -11.63 -1.90 8.07
C LEU A 89 -12.29 -0.53 7.96
N PHE A 90 -11.82 0.34 7.06
CA PHE A 90 -12.47 1.63 6.80
C PHE A 90 -13.92 1.47 6.33
N LEU A 91 -14.18 0.53 5.41
CA LEU A 91 -15.53 0.27 4.91
C LEU A 91 -16.43 -0.31 5.99
N PHE A 92 -15.93 -1.31 6.71
CA PHE A 92 -16.66 -1.96 7.80
C PHE A 92 -17.02 -0.96 8.89
N ASP A 93 -16.07 -0.13 9.31
CA ASP A 93 -16.30 0.88 10.34
C ASP A 93 -17.32 1.93 9.88
N HIS A 94 -17.27 2.35 8.60
CA HIS A 94 -18.28 3.26 8.03
C HIS A 94 -19.68 2.65 8.06
N VAL A 95 -19.83 1.39 7.62
CA VAL A 95 -21.14 0.72 7.53
C VAL A 95 -21.69 0.36 8.92
N VAL A 96 -20.85 -0.10 9.84
CA VAL A 96 -21.30 -0.63 11.14
C VAL A 96 -21.32 0.45 12.23
N ARG A 97 -20.43 1.43 12.17
CA ARG A 97 -20.27 2.47 13.20
C ARG A 97 -20.56 3.88 12.71
N SER A 98 -20.98 4.03 11.45
CA SER A 98 -21.34 5.33 10.86
C SER A 98 -20.21 6.36 10.95
N SER A 99 -18.97 5.92 10.76
CA SER A 99 -17.82 6.84 10.74
C SER A 99 -17.86 7.79 9.54
N PRO A 100 -17.11 8.91 9.57
CA PRO A 100 -17.25 9.96 8.56
C PRO A 100 -17.00 9.47 7.12
N PRO A 101 -17.66 10.05 6.10
CA PRO A 101 -17.49 9.66 4.70
C PRO A 101 -16.06 9.72 4.17
N ALA A 102 -15.18 10.52 4.80
CA ALA A 102 -13.76 10.55 4.47
C ALA A 102 -13.09 9.17 4.56
N PHE A 103 -13.62 8.24 5.35
CA PHE A 103 -13.09 6.87 5.44
C PHE A 103 -13.31 6.09 4.14
N LEU A 104 -14.38 6.38 3.40
CA LEU A 104 -14.63 5.77 2.09
C LEU A 104 -13.60 6.19 1.04
N LEU A 105 -13.04 7.41 1.14
CA LEU A 105 -11.93 7.81 0.29
C LEU A 105 -10.75 6.86 0.48
N PHE A 106 -10.38 6.58 1.74
CA PHE A 106 -9.30 5.64 2.06
C PHE A 106 -9.64 4.20 1.66
N THR A 107 -10.90 3.77 1.79
CA THR A 107 -11.35 2.47 1.26
C THR A 107 -11.10 2.36 -0.25
N VAL A 108 -11.47 3.39 -1.02
CA VAL A 108 -11.31 3.36 -2.48
C VAL A 108 -9.84 3.44 -2.88
N THR A 109 -9.06 4.31 -2.25
CA THR A 109 -7.63 4.48 -2.60
C THR A 109 -6.82 3.26 -2.18
N ASP A 110 -6.91 2.81 -0.93
CA ASP A 110 -6.14 1.66 -0.45
C ASP A 110 -6.63 0.36 -1.09
N GLY A 111 -7.95 0.19 -1.25
CA GLY A 111 -8.54 -0.97 -1.92
C GLY A 111 -8.16 -1.03 -3.39
N GLY A 112 -8.20 0.11 -4.09
CA GLY A 112 -7.75 0.23 -5.48
C GLY A 112 -6.27 -0.11 -5.65
N LEU A 113 -5.41 0.43 -4.80
CA LEU A 113 -3.97 0.10 -4.80
C LEU A 113 -3.72 -1.38 -4.48
N ALA A 114 -4.49 -1.97 -3.56
CA ALA A 114 -4.38 -3.38 -3.22
C ALA A 114 -4.78 -4.29 -4.39
N MET A 115 -5.90 -4.00 -5.03
CA MET A 115 -6.35 -4.74 -6.22
C MET A 115 -5.38 -4.58 -7.38
N ALA A 116 -4.90 -3.36 -7.65
CA ALA A 116 -3.91 -3.12 -8.69
C ALA A 116 -2.60 -3.87 -8.43
N THR A 117 -2.14 -3.89 -7.17
CA THR A 117 -0.94 -4.63 -6.77
C THR A 117 -1.15 -6.14 -6.94
N ALA A 118 -2.28 -6.69 -6.50
CA ALA A 118 -2.59 -8.10 -6.64
C ALA A 118 -2.67 -8.51 -8.12
N ALA A 119 -3.36 -7.72 -8.95
CA ALA A 119 -3.44 -7.95 -10.39
C ALA A 119 -2.07 -7.95 -11.04
N ALA A 120 -1.20 -6.99 -10.71
CA ALA A 120 0.16 -6.93 -11.22
C ALA A 120 1.01 -8.12 -10.74
N LEU A 121 0.87 -8.56 -9.49
CA LEU A 121 1.59 -9.74 -8.97
C LEU A 121 1.17 -11.04 -9.66
N LEU A 122 -0.13 -11.23 -9.87
CA LEU A 122 -0.69 -12.41 -10.52
C LEU A 122 -0.36 -12.46 -12.01
N ALA A 123 -0.42 -11.32 -12.70
CA ALA A 123 -0.05 -11.21 -14.12
C ALA A 123 1.46 -11.45 -14.38
N THR A 124 2.26 -11.52 -13.32
CA THR A 124 3.72 -11.66 -13.38
C THR A 124 4.22 -12.91 -12.66
N GLY A 125 3.33 -13.87 -12.40
CA GLY A 125 3.65 -15.16 -11.79
C GLY A 125 4.75 -15.91 -12.54
N ASP A 126 5.58 -16.62 -11.78
CA ASP A 126 6.91 -17.13 -12.12
C ASP A 126 7.03 -17.69 -13.54
N ALA A 127 7.95 -17.10 -14.34
CA ALA A 127 8.45 -17.77 -15.53
C ALA A 127 9.08 -19.11 -15.09
N PRO A 128 8.73 -20.25 -15.70
CA PRO A 128 9.34 -21.53 -15.36
C PRO A 128 10.86 -21.40 -15.47
N ALA A 129 11.60 -21.85 -14.45
CA ALA A 129 13.04 -21.96 -14.53
C ALA A 129 13.38 -22.75 -15.81
N PRO A 130 14.35 -22.28 -16.65
CA PRO A 130 14.76 -23.04 -17.82
C PRO A 130 15.16 -24.42 -17.34
N ARG A 131 14.47 -25.47 -17.84
CA ARG A 131 14.85 -26.84 -17.57
C ARG A 131 16.31 -26.97 -17.96
N SER A 132 17.18 -27.17 -16.98
CA SER A 132 18.55 -27.61 -17.21
C SER A 132 18.46 -28.83 -18.12
N GLU A 133 18.95 -28.71 -19.35
CA GLU A 133 19.19 -29.84 -20.26
C GLU A 133 20.33 -30.69 -19.70
N ALA A 134 20.10 -31.33 -18.55
CA ALA A 134 20.96 -32.37 -18.01
C ALA A 134 20.54 -33.69 -18.66
N GLY A 135 20.88 -33.84 -19.95
CA GLY A 135 20.47 -35.00 -20.74
C GLY A 135 21.16 -35.09 -22.09
N ALA A 136 22.46 -34.81 -22.18
CA ALA A 136 23.21 -35.06 -23.41
C ALA A 136 24.73 -35.20 -23.15
N ARG A 137 25.13 -36.25 -22.43
CA ARG A 137 26.45 -36.88 -22.64
C ARG A 137 26.28 -38.39 -22.50
N ASN A 138 26.17 -39.04 -23.66
CA ASN A 138 26.47 -40.46 -23.84
C ASN A 138 27.95 -40.71 -23.55
#